data_AF-A0A964QY91-F1
#
_entry.id   AF-A0A964QY91-F1
#
_cell.length_a   1.000
_cell.length_b   1.000
_cell.length_c   1.000
_cell.angle_alpha   90.00
_cell.angle_beta   90.00
_cell.angle_gamma   90.00
#
_symmetry.space_group_name_H-M   'P 1'
#
loop_
_entity.id
_entity.type
_entity.pdbx_description
1 polymer ?
#
loop_
_entity_poly.entity_id
_entity_poly.type
_entity_poly.pdbx_seq_one_letter_code
_entity_poly.pdbx_strand_id
1 'polypeptide(L)'
;MKTLELAETNLERCVKAAGSESVLVIKDGKPLALVSNVKGLDAEQIELGTSADFWKLIEERRRQKTIPWEELKKRLGKLDE
;
A
#
# COMPACT_ATOMS: atom_id res chain seq x y z
N MET A 1 11.48 -10.75 -0.32
CA MET A 1 10.84 -10.61 -1.64
C MET A 1 11.55 -11.56 -2.56
N LYS A 2 10.80 -12.48 -3.19
CA LYS A 2 11.32 -13.49 -4.10
C LYS A 2 11.19 -13.00 -5.54
N THR A 3 12.17 -13.28 -6.39
CA THR A 3 12.11 -12.94 -7.82
C THR A 3 11.94 -14.20 -8.65
N LEU A 4 11.03 -14.19 -9.63
CA LEU A 4 10.79 -15.28 -10.57
C LEU A 4 10.78 -14.76 -12.00
N GLU A 5 11.44 -15.47 -12.91
CA GLU A 5 11.38 -15.19 -14.35
C GLU A 5 10.06 -15.68 -14.94
N LEU A 6 9.43 -14.86 -15.79
CA LEU A 6 8.12 -15.13 -16.38
C LEU A 6 8.11 -16.47 -17.14
N ALA A 7 9.21 -16.80 -17.82
CA ALA A 7 9.37 -18.04 -18.59
C ALA A 7 9.40 -19.31 -17.71
N GLU A 8 9.73 -19.17 -16.42
CA GLU A 8 9.92 -20.29 -15.50
C GLU A 8 8.80 -20.40 -14.46
N THR A 9 7.76 -19.57 -14.54
CA THR A 9 6.69 -19.51 -13.56
C THR A 9 5.31 -19.61 -14.17
N ASN A 10 4.32 -19.83 -13.31
CA ASN A 10 2.90 -19.77 -13.64
C ASN A 10 2.14 -19.17 -12.45
N LEU A 11 0.85 -18.90 -12.65
CA LEU A 11 0.02 -18.26 -11.63
C LEU A 11 0.02 -19.04 -10.31
N GLU A 12 -0.15 -20.36 -10.37
CA GLU A 12 -0.20 -21.22 -9.17
C GLU A 12 1.10 -21.15 -8.37
N ARG A 13 2.26 -21.24 -9.04
CA ARG A 13 3.58 -21.12 -8.42
C ARG A 13 3.77 -19.75 -7.77
N CYS A 14 3.34 -18.67 -8.44
CA CYS A 14 3.39 -17.32 -7.90
C CYS A 14 2.50 -17.16 -6.66
N VAL A 15 1.25 -17.61 -6.71
CA VAL A 15 0.29 -17.51 -5.58
C VAL A 15 0.77 -18.33 -4.38
N LYS A 16 1.27 -19.55 -4.61
CA LYS A 16 1.81 -20.40 -3.55
C LYS A 16 3.03 -19.76 -2.87
N ALA A 17 3.93 -19.17 -3.65
CA ALA A 17 5.09 -18.45 -3.11
C ALA A 17 4.70 -17.14 -2.41
N ALA A 18 3.68 -16.43 -2.93
CA ALA A 18 3.15 -15.19 -2.36
C ALA A 18 2.62 -15.35 -0.92
N GLY A 19 2.24 -16.58 -0.53
CA GLY A 19 1.74 -16.90 0.80
C GLY A 19 2.74 -16.66 1.94
N SER A 20 4.05 -16.78 1.69
CA SER A 20 5.11 -16.53 2.69
C SER A 20 5.80 -15.18 2.52
N GLU A 21 5.92 -14.68 1.30
CA GLU A 21 6.55 -13.39 0.98
C GLU A 21 6.08 -12.88 -0.39
N SER A 22 6.19 -11.58 -0.67
CA SER A 22 5.84 -11.06 -2.00
C SER A 22 6.77 -11.58 -3.10
N VAL A 23 6.20 -11.83 -4.28
CA VAL A 23 6.89 -12.36 -5.47
C VAL A 23 6.94 -11.30 -6.57
N LEU A 24 8.15 -10.89 -6.96
CA LEU A 24 8.40 -10.05 -8.12
C LEU A 24 8.56 -10.94 -9.36
N VAL A 25 7.63 -10.82 -10.30
CA VAL A 25 7.73 -11.44 -11.61
C VAL A 25 8.52 -10.50 -12.52
N ILE A 26 9.59 -11.02 -13.12
CA ILE A 26 10.43 -10.30 -14.08
C ILE A 26 10.32 -10.93 -15.47
N LYS A 27 10.58 -10.13 -16.50
CA LYS A 27 10.76 -10.57 -17.88
C LYS A 27 12.06 -10.00 -18.42
N ASP A 28 12.98 -10.85 -18.86
CA ASP A 28 14.29 -10.45 -19.39
C ASP A 28 15.05 -9.53 -18.39
N GLY A 29 14.97 -9.86 -17.10
CA GLY A 29 15.58 -9.08 -16.01
C GLY A 29 14.83 -7.79 -15.62
N LYS A 30 13.70 -7.46 -16.27
CA LYS A 30 12.91 -6.26 -15.98
C LYS A 30 11.68 -6.58 -15.12
N PRO A 31 11.38 -5.80 -14.06
CA PRO A 31 10.15 -5.92 -13.29
C PRO A 31 8.89 -5.84 -14.16
N LEU A 32 7.98 -6.79 -13.98
CA LEU A 32 6.72 -6.86 -14.73
C LEU A 32 5.49 -6.84 -13.83
N ALA A 33 5.49 -7.62 -12.75
CA ALA A 33 4.35 -7.71 -11.83
C ALA A 33 4.80 -8.05 -10.41
N LEU A 34 3.98 -7.67 -9.43
CA LEU A 34 4.14 -8.08 -8.04
C LEU A 34 2.93 -8.93 -7.63
N VAL A 35 3.19 -10.11 -7.07
CA VAL A 35 2.16 -10.99 -6.52
C VAL A 35 2.38 -11.10 -5.01
N SER A 36 1.42 -10.61 -4.23
CA SER A 36 1.51 -10.55 -2.78
C SER A 36 0.26 -11.16 -2.15
N ASN A 37 0.42 -11.79 -0.99
CA ASN A 37 -0.72 -12.16 -0.16
C ASN A 37 -1.38 -10.89 0.38
N VAL A 38 -2.67 -10.72 0.09
CA VAL A 38 -3.48 -9.57 0.52
C VAL A 38 -4.27 -9.84 1.79
N LYS A 39 -4.03 -10.96 2.48
CA LYS A 39 -4.71 -11.27 3.74
C LYS A 39 -4.46 -10.16 4.76
N GLY A 40 -5.54 -9.55 5.25
CA GLY A 40 -5.48 -8.44 6.20
C GLY A 40 -5.31 -7.07 5.53
N LEU A 41 -5.27 -7.01 4.20
CA LEU A 41 -5.38 -5.78 3.44
C LEU A 41 -6.80 -5.64 2.89
N ASP A 42 -7.35 -4.44 2.97
CA ASP A 42 -8.55 -4.06 2.24
C ASP A 42 -8.21 -3.44 0.87
N ALA A 43 -9.25 -3.15 0.08
CA ALA A 43 -9.09 -2.58 -1.25
C ALA A 43 -8.43 -1.20 -1.24
N GLU A 44 -8.76 -0.36 -0.25
CA GLU A 44 -8.18 0.98 -0.11
C GLU A 44 -6.67 0.88 0.15
N GLN A 45 -6.24 -0.05 1.01
CA GLN A 45 -4.83 -0.26 1.31
C GLN A 45 -4.04 -0.73 0.08
N ILE A 46 -4.64 -1.57 -0.78
CA ILE A 46 -4.01 -2.00 -2.03
C ILE A 46 -3.88 -0.82 -2.99
N GLU A 47 -4.94 -0.03 -3.16
CA GLU A 47 -4.97 1.11 -4.07
C GLU A 47 -4.00 2.21 -3.62
N LEU A 48 -4.18 2.71 -2.40
CA LEU A 48 -3.42 3.84 -1.86
C LEU A 48 -1.99 3.47 -1.49
N GLY A 49 -1.73 2.22 -1.14
CA GLY A 49 -0.39 1.73 -0.81
C GLY A 49 0.60 1.86 -1.99
N THR A 50 0.10 1.88 -3.22
CA THR A 50 0.91 2.03 -4.44
C THR A 50 0.92 3.46 -5.00
N SER A 51 0.14 4.38 -4.44
CA SER A 51 0.01 5.75 -4.93
C SER A 51 1.09 6.67 -4.36
N ALA A 52 2.00 7.13 -5.22
CA ALA A 52 3.04 8.10 -4.83
C ALA A 52 2.44 9.42 -4.32
N ASP A 53 1.36 9.89 -4.96
CA ASP A 53 0.68 11.13 -4.56
C ASP A 53 0.01 10.99 -3.19
N PHE A 54 -0.57 9.83 -2.89
CA PHE A 54 -1.12 9.55 -1.56
C PHE A 54 -0.02 9.61 -0.49
N TRP A 55 1.11 8.94 -0.71
CA TRP A 55 2.22 8.96 0.24
C TRP A 55 2.82 10.35 0.43
N LYS A 56 2.91 11.15 -0.64
CA LYS A 56 3.33 12.56 -0.56
C LYS A 56 2.37 13.37 0.33
N LEU A 57 1.05 13.23 0.12
CA LEU A 57 0.05 13.90 0.95
C LEU A 57 0.16 13.50 2.44
N ILE A 58 0.37 12.21 2.72
CA ILE A 58 0.53 11.71 4.09
C ILE A 58 1.80 12.27 4.73
N GLU A 59 2.92 12.32 4.00
CA GLU A 59 4.16 12.90 4.49
C GLU A 59 4.01 14.38 4.82
N GLU A 60 3.40 15.14 3.92
CA GLU A 60 3.12 16.57 4.12
C GLU A 60 2.24 16.79 5.37
N ARG A 61 1.16 16.01 5.53
CA ARG A 61 0.28 16.11 6.71
C ARG A 61 1.01 15.76 8.01
N ARG A 62 1.87 14.74 8.03
CA ARG A 62 2.63 14.34 9.22
C ARG A 62 3.61 15.41 9.72
N ARG A 63 4.04 16.32 8.83
CA ARG A 63 4.91 17.45 9.17
C ARG A 63 4.16 18.68 9.71
N GLN A 64 2.84 18.72 9.54
CA GLN A 64 2.02 19.83 10.04
C GLN A 64 1.85 19.76 11.56
N LYS A 65 1.63 20.92 12.19
CA LYS A 65 1.35 20.98 13.63
C LYS A 65 0.03 20.27 13.92
N THR A 66 0.04 19.38 14.91
CA THR A 66 -1.17 18.75 15.42
C THR A 66 -1.85 19.66 16.45
N ILE A 67 -3.15 19.45 16.66
CA ILE A 67 -3.90 20.10 17.74
C ILE A 67 -4.41 19.03 18.71
N PRO A 68 -4.57 19.35 20.01
CA PRO A 68 -5.20 18.43 20.97
C PRO A 68 -6.64 18.10 20.57
N TRP A 69 -7.09 16.89 20.93
CA TRP A 69 -8.45 16.42 20.64
C TRP A 69 -9.55 17.36 21.16
N GLU A 70 -9.37 17.92 22.36
CA GLU A 70 -10.32 18.87 22.95
C GLU A 70 -10.37 20.20 22.19
N GLU A 71 -9.26 20.63 21.59
CA GLU A 71 -9.25 21.81 20.73
C GLU A 71 -9.98 21.54 19.42
N LEU A 72 -9.78 20.36 18.82
CA LEU A 72 -10.50 19.96 17.60
C LEU A 72 -12.01 19.92 17.83
N LYS A 73 -12.49 19.32 18.92
CA LYS A 73 -13.92 19.28 19.26
C LYS A 73 -14.53 20.67 19.36
N LYS A 74 -13.84 21.63 19.99
CA LYS A 74 -14.31 23.02 20.08
C LYS A 74 -14.39 23.70 18.72
N ARG A 75 -13.51 23.36 17.77
CA ARG A 75 -13.58 23.87 16.40
C ARG A 75 -14.73 23.25 15.62
N LEU A 76 -14.97 21.95 15.79
CA LEU A 76 -16.05 21.22 15.12
C LEU A 76 -17.44 21.55 15.67
N GLY A 77 -17.59 21.68 16.99
CA GLY A 77 -18.87 22.08 17.60
C GLY A 77 -19.29 23.53 17.31
N LYS A 78 -18.39 24.35 16.75
CA LYS A 78 -18.69 25.69 16.22
C LYS A 78 -19.09 25.69 14.75
N LEU A 79 -19.05 24.55 14.06
CA LEU A 79 -19.53 24.42 12.67
C LEU A 79 -21.04 24.13 12.59
N ASP A 80 -21.68 23.87 13.74
CA ASP A 80 -23.11 23.60 13.88
C ASP A 80 -23.91 24.81 14.44
N GLU A 81 -23.28 25.99 14.58
CA GLU A 81 -23.92 27.30 14.89
C GLU A 81 -23.84 28.25 13.68
#